data_AF-A0A9E7SUQ9-F1
#
_entry.id   AF-A0A9E7SUQ9-F1
#
_cell.length_a   1.000
_cell.length_b   1.000
_cell.length_c   1.000
_cell.angle_alpha   90.00
_cell.angle_beta   90.00
_cell.angle_gamma   90.00
#
_symmetry.space_group_name_H-M   'P 1'
#
loop_
_entity.id
_entity.type
_entity.pdbx_description
1 polymer ?
#
loop_
_entity_poly.entity_id
_entity_poly.type
_entity_poly.pdbx_seq_one_letter_code
_entity_poly.pdbx_strand_id
1 'polypeptide(L)'
;MDPIVFDALVSLEYSPVSLSGGSVPIPIPDLDLFPGLAQSQLASVEEWARNLLDAASGPWQYALVFALAATPLLEILVVIPLGIALGLDPVVVAVTAFAGNVLPIYGIVLAADRVAAWLESRRSGEPSKRRKRAVRIWNRYGLPGLALLSPVTTGVHLAAVLALSLGARGRDTLAWMTGSIALWTALITLVSVVGRSAIEGVF
;
A
#
# COMPACT_ATOMS: atom_id res chain seq x y z
N MET A 1 -6.27 -28.98 25.62
CA MET A 1 -5.08 -28.63 24.82
C MET A 1 -4.20 -29.86 24.81
N ASP A 2 -3.79 -30.29 23.62
CA ASP A 2 -3.09 -31.55 23.40
C ASP A 2 -1.62 -31.44 23.87
N PRO A 3 -1.10 -32.34 24.73
CA PRO A 3 0.26 -32.27 25.26
C PRO A 3 1.36 -32.24 24.18
N ILE A 4 1.05 -32.70 22.96
CA ILE A 4 1.98 -32.69 21.82
C ILE A 4 2.22 -31.26 21.28
N VAL A 5 1.23 -30.37 21.39
CA VAL A 5 1.35 -28.98 20.90
C VAL A 5 2.21 -28.12 21.84
N PHE A 6 2.25 -28.46 23.13
CA PHE A 6 3.06 -27.74 24.12
C PHE A 6 4.56 -28.08 23.99
N ASP A 7 4.90 -29.34 23.72
CA ASP A 7 6.30 -29.79 23.54
C ASP A 7 6.94 -29.22 22.24
N ALA A 8 6.12 -29.02 21.20
CA ALA A 8 6.56 -28.42 19.94
C ALA A 8 6.88 -26.92 20.08
N LEU A 9 6.16 -26.19 20.95
CA LEU A 9 6.40 -24.77 21.19
C LEU A 9 7.62 -24.53 22.09
N VAL A 10 7.94 -25.46 23.01
CA VAL A 10 9.11 -25.37 23.89
C VAL A 10 10.41 -25.73 23.15
N SER A 11 10.35 -26.46 22.04
CA SER A 11 11.54 -26.88 21.26
C SER A 11 12.04 -25.84 20.26
N LEU A 12 11.33 -24.73 20.05
CA LEU A 12 11.68 -23.70 19.05
C LEU A 12 12.47 -22.51 19.61
N GLU A 13 12.87 -22.57 20.89
CA GLU A 13 13.69 -21.53 21.51
C GLU A 13 15.06 -22.12 21.89
N TYR A 14 16.12 -21.48 21.38
CA TYR A 14 17.56 -21.81 21.49
C TYR A 14 18.20 -22.62 20.35
N SER A 15 18.79 -21.89 19.40
CA SER A 15 20.13 -22.22 18.92
C SER A 15 20.93 -20.93 18.69
N PRO A 16 22.11 -20.75 19.33
CA PRO A 16 22.94 -19.58 19.13
C PRO A 16 23.72 -19.75 17.81
N VAL A 17 23.60 -18.78 16.91
CA VAL A 17 24.33 -18.78 15.63
C VAL A 17 25.72 -18.17 15.84
N SER A 18 26.74 -19.02 15.73
CA SER A 18 28.16 -18.65 15.65
C SER A 18 28.48 -18.05 14.27
N LEU A 19 29.02 -16.83 14.22
CA LEU A 19 29.41 -16.16 12.98
C LEU A 19 30.89 -16.36 12.69
N SER A 20 31.20 -17.24 11.74
CA SER A 20 32.53 -17.40 11.13
C SER A 20 32.36 -17.54 9.62
N GLY A 21 32.59 -16.44 8.88
CA GLY A 21 33.00 -16.44 7.47
C GLY A 21 32.09 -17.15 6.47
N GLY A 22 31.25 -16.40 5.76
CA GLY A 22 30.50 -16.87 4.60
C GLY A 22 29.23 -16.05 4.41
N SER A 23 28.91 -15.69 3.16
CA SER A 23 27.72 -14.94 2.79
C SER A 23 26.48 -15.44 3.52
N VAL A 24 25.88 -14.60 4.36
CA VAL A 24 24.64 -14.90 5.08
C VAL A 24 23.57 -15.19 4.03
N PRO A 25 23.08 -16.44 3.91
CA PRO A 25 21.93 -16.73 3.08
C PRO A 25 20.76 -15.98 3.70
N ILE A 26 20.09 -15.14 2.92
CA ILE A 26 18.80 -14.58 3.33
C ILE A 26 17.89 -15.80 3.56
N PRO A 27 17.34 -16.02 4.77
CA PRO A 27 16.37 -17.07 4.99
C PRO A 27 15.15 -16.73 4.14
N ILE A 28 15.00 -17.44 3.02
CA ILE A 28 13.77 -17.44 2.25
C ILE A 28 12.76 -18.17 3.14
N PRO A 29 11.62 -17.55 3.53
CA PRO A 29 10.58 -18.25 4.27
C PRO A 29 10.23 -19.53 3.51
N ASP A 30 10.19 -20.68 4.19
CA ASP A 30 9.78 -21.93 3.57
C ASP A 30 8.43 -21.71 2.87
N LEU A 31 8.40 -21.83 1.54
CA LEU A 31 7.22 -21.50 0.73
C LEU A 31 6.01 -22.40 1.05
N ASP A 32 6.24 -23.46 1.83
CA ASP A 32 5.23 -24.35 2.40
C ASP A 32 4.44 -23.70 3.56
N LEU A 33 4.80 -22.47 3.99
CA LEU A 33 4.08 -21.69 5.02
C LEU A 33 2.71 -21.16 4.54
N PHE A 34 2.39 -21.30 3.25
CA PHE A 34 1.12 -20.86 2.65
C PHE A 34 0.27 -22.05 2.19
N PRO A 35 -0.27 -22.86 3.13
CA PRO A 35 -1.07 -24.04 2.82
C PRO A 35 -2.41 -23.59 2.21
N GLY A 36 -2.46 -23.52 0.88
CA GLY A 36 -3.64 -23.06 0.15
C GLY A 36 -3.38 -22.53 -1.26
N LEU A 37 -2.13 -22.20 -1.60
CA LEU A 37 -1.74 -21.87 -2.97
C LEU A 37 -1.16 -23.11 -3.65
N ALA A 38 -1.71 -23.49 -4.83
CA ALA A 38 -1.15 -24.59 -5.60
C ALA A 38 0.28 -24.27 -6.02
N GLN A 39 1.22 -25.21 -5.88
CA GLN A 39 2.64 -25.01 -6.22
C GLN A 39 2.85 -24.51 -7.67
N SER A 40 1.92 -24.83 -8.58
CA SER A 40 1.90 -24.30 -9.95
C SER A 40 1.60 -22.80 -10.04
N GLN A 41 0.79 -22.25 -9.13
CA GLN A 41 0.53 -20.81 -9.03
C GLN A 41 1.77 -20.09 -8.52
N LEU A 42 2.43 -20.64 -7.49
CA LEU A 42 3.67 -20.09 -6.94
C LEU A 42 4.80 -20.08 -7.99
N ALA A 43 4.97 -21.19 -8.71
CA ALA A 43 5.93 -21.30 -9.80
C ALA A 43 5.67 -20.27 -10.92
N SER A 44 4.41 -20.07 -11.33
CA SER A 44 4.06 -19.09 -12.36
C SER A 44 4.30 -17.64 -11.93
N VAL A 45 4.12 -17.33 -10.64
CA VAL A 45 4.39 -16.01 -10.06
C VAL A 45 5.89 -15.75 -9.97
N GLU A 46 6.66 -16.73 -9.53
CA GLU A 46 8.12 -16.65 -9.50
C GLU A 46 8.70 -16.46 -10.90
N GLU A 47 8.20 -17.21 -11.87
CA GLU A 47 8.66 -17.15 -13.26
C GLU A 47 8.29 -15.80 -13.90
N TRP A 48 7.08 -15.29 -13.65
CA TRP A 48 6.68 -13.94 -14.04
C TRP A 48 7.56 -12.86 -13.40
N ALA A 49 7.88 -13.00 -12.11
CA ALA A 49 8.72 -12.05 -11.39
C ALA A 49 10.16 -12.05 -11.90
N ARG A 50 10.76 -13.23 -12.11
CA ARG A 50 12.11 -13.37 -12.69
C ARG A 50 12.16 -12.78 -14.10
N ASN A 51 11.19 -13.09 -14.95
CA ASN A 51 11.12 -12.54 -16.30
C ASN A 51 10.98 -11.00 -16.33
N LEU A 52 10.25 -10.42 -15.37
CA LEU A 52 10.16 -8.96 -15.22
C LEU A 52 11.45 -8.31 -14.74
N LEU A 53 12.15 -8.98 -13.81
CA LEU A 53 13.44 -8.52 -13.30
C LEU A 53 14.52 -8.65 -14.36
N ASP A 54 14.54 -9.71 -15.15
CA ASP A 54 15.50 -9.93 -16.24
C ASP A 54 15.25 -9.00 -17.43
N ALA A 55 13.99 -8.62 -17.69
CA ALA A 55 13.64 -7.62 -18.70
C ALA A 55 14.09 -6.19 -18.33
N ALA A 56 14.30 -5.90 -17.04
CA ALA A 56 14.83 -4.64 -16.56
C ALA A 56 16.35 -4.77 -16.34
N SER A 57 17.19 -4.11 -17.15
CA SER A 57 18.64 -4.16 -16.95
C SER A 57 19.14 -3.03 -16.04
N GLY A 58 20.01 -3.36 -15.07
CA GLY A 58 20.74 -2.40 -14.24
C GLY A 58 19.88 -1.67 -13.18
N PRO A 59 20.09 -0.36 -12.92
CA PRO A 59 19.43 0.38 -11.83
C PRO A 59 17.90 0.44 -11.96
N TRP A 60 17.35 0.14 -13.13
CA TRP A 60 15.92 0.08 -13.39
C TRP A 60 15.22 -1.09 -12.68
N GLN A 61 15.94 -2.15 -12.28
CA GLN A 61 15.40 -3.21 -11.42
C GLN A 61 15.00 -2.64 -10.05
N TYR A 62 15.83 -1.77 -9.46
CA TYR A 62 15.49 -1.11 -8.20
C TYR A 62 14.35 -0.12 -8.35
N ALA A 63 14.23 0.55 -9.51
CA ALA A 63 13.06 1.38 -9.81
C ALA A 63 11.77 0.55 -9.97
N LEU A 64 11.86 -0.67 -10.52
CA LEU A 64 10.75 -1.61 -10.64
C LEU A 64 10.35 -2.17 -9.26
N VAL A 65 11.31 -2.58 -8.44
CA VAL A 65 11.10 -3.01 -7.04
C VAL A 65 10.53 -1.86 -6.21
N PHE A 66 11.05 -0.64 -6.37
CA PHE A 66 10.48 0.55 -5.75
C PHE A 66 9.06 0.80 -6.21
N ALA A 67 8.75 0.68 -7.50
CA ALA A 67 7.39 0.86 -8.02
C ALA A 67 6.43 -0.23 -7.53
N LEU A 68 6.89 -1.48 -7.41
CA LEU A 68 6.14 -2.63 -6.90
C LEU A 68 5.93 -2.53 -5.37
N ALA A 69 6.94 -2.08 -4.61
CA ALA A 69 6.83 -1.81 -3.18
C ALA A 69 6.01 -0.54 -2.87
N ALA A 70 6.08 0.45 -3.76
CA ALA A 70 5.24 1.63 -3.75
C ALA A 70 3.83 1.36 -4.27
N THR A 71 3.47 0.10 -4.60
CA THR A 71 2.11 -0.23 -5.03
C THR A 71 1.18 0.00 -3.84
N PRO A 72 0.34 1.05 -3.86
CA PRO A 72 -0.53 1.38 -2.76
C PRO A 72 -1.83 0.58 -2.95
N LEU A 73 -1.71 -0.75 -2.96
CA LEU A 73 -2.85 -1.65 -3.20
C LEU A 73 -3.70 -1.83 -1.95
N LEU A 74 -3.14 -1.57 -0.77
CA LEU A 74 -3.88 -1.54 0.48
C LEU A 74 -4.13 -0.08 0.86
N GLU A 75 -5.31 0.42 0.50
CA GLU A 75 -5.75 1.72 0.98
C GLU A 75 -5.85 1.69 2.51
N ILE A 76 -5.73 2.87 3.13
CA ILE A 76 -5.86 3.06 4.59
C ILE A 76 -7.11 2.38 5.19
N LEU A 77 -8.15 2.19 4.38
CA LEU A 77 -9.40 1.48 4.71
C LEU A 77 -9.19 0.01 5.07
N VAL A 78 -8.13 -0.63 4.57
CA VAL A 78 -7.83 -2.05 4.82
C VAL A 78 -6.66 -2.19 5.78
N VAL A 79 -5.57 -1.42 5.57
CA VAL A 79 -4.34 -1.54 6.38
C VAL A 79 -4.62 -1.25 7.85
N ILE A 80 -5.34 -0.17 8.14
CA ILE A 80 -5.52 0.30 9.51
C ILE A 80 -6.38 -0.67 10.33
N PRO A 81 -7.59 -1.07 9.88
CA PRO A 81 -8.40 -2.03 10.64
C PRO A 81 -7.71 -3.37 10.80
N LEU A 82 -7.04 -3.87 9.75
CA LEU A 82 -6.33 -5.14 9.81
C LEU A 82 -5.17 -5.10 10.80
N GLY A 83 -4.33 -4.05 10.74
CA GLY A 83 -3.19 -3.90 11.67
C GLY A 83 -3.65 -3.84 13.12
N ILE A 84 -4.70 -3.05 13.41
CA ILE A 84 -5.26 -2.94 14.76
C ILE A 84 -5.92 -4.25 15.19
N ALA A 85 -6.64 -4.95 14.31
CA ALA A 85 -7.23 -6.25 14.62
C ALA A 85 -6.16 -7.30 14.98
N LEU A 86 -4.99 -7.24 14.34
CA LEU A 86 -3.84 -8.10 14.64
C LEU A 86 -3.09 -7.75 15.94
N GLY A 87 -3.51 -6.71 16.67
CA GLY A 87 -2.85 -6.33 17.94
C GLY A 87 -1.70 -5.36 17.80
N LEU A 88 -1.49 -4.78 16.62
CA LEU A 88 -0.48 -3.76 16.45
C LEU A 88 -0.89 -2.44 17.12
N ASP A 89 0.11 -1.68 17.56
CA ASP A 89 -0.12 -0.36 18.16
C ASP A 89 -0.86 0.57 17.17
N PRO A 90 -2.03 1.13 17.56
CA PRO A 90 -2.83 1.95 16.66
C PRO A 90 -2.11 3.22 16.16
N VAL A 91 -1.24 3.82 16.98
CA VAL A 91 -0.52 5.04 16.61
C VAL A 91 0.53 4.73 15.55
N VAL A 92 1.32 3.67 15.74
CA VAL A 92 2.33 3.22 14.77
C VAL A 92 1.66 2.82 13.45
N VAL A 93 0.55 2.08 13.49
CA VAL A 93 -0.22 1.71 12.29
C VAL A 93 -0.74 2.97 11.58
N ALA A 94 -1.33 3.92 12.30
CA ALA A 94 -1.87 5.15 11.73
C ALA A 94 -0.78 6.00 11.06
N VAL A 95 0.34 6.23 11.74
CA VAL A 95 1.47 7.01 11.21
C VAL A 95 2.08 6.35 9.98
N THR A 96 2.27 5.03 10.02
CA THR A 96 2.84 4.27 8.90
C THR A 96 1.91 4.29 7.69
N ALA A 97 0.61 4.05 7.89
CA ALA A 97 -0.40 4.09 6.83
C ALA A 97 -0.53 5.50 6.24
N PHE A 98 -0.51 6.54 7.07
CA PHE A 98 -0.51 7.94 6.63
C PHE A 98 0.73 8.26 5.78
N ALA A 99 1.93 7.99 6.29
CA ALA A 99 3.18 8.29 5.60
C ALA A 99 3.27 7.53 4.26
N GLY A 100 2.92 6.24 4.25
CA GLY A 100 2.91 5.41 3.05
C GLY A 100 1.97 5.90 1.95
N ASN A 101 0.90 6.63 2.30
CA ASN A 101 -0.03 7.20 1.32
C ASN A 101 0.33 8.65 0.92
N VAL A 102 0.94 9.41 1.82
CA VAL A 102 1.31 10.81 1.53
C VAL A 102 2.60 10.90 0.73
N LEU A 103 3.61 10.09 1.03
CA LEU A 103 4.92 10.16 0.37
C LEU A 103 4.85 10.00 -1.16
N PRO A 104 4.10 9.03 -1.73
CA PRO A 104 3.99 8.91 -3.18
C PRO A 104 3.27 10.10 -3.81
N ILE A 105 2.35 10.77 -3.09
CA ILE A 105 1.68 11.99 -3.59
C ILE A 105 2.69 13.13 -3.72
N TYR A 106 3.60 13.28 -2.77
CA TYR A 106 4.70 14.24 -2.90
C TYR A 106 5.56 13.91 -4.13
N GLY A 107 5.90 12.64 -4.33
CA GLY A 107 6.59 12.17 -5.53
C GLY A 107 5.84 12.51 -6.83
N ILE A 108 4.52 12.27 -6.88
CA ILE A 108 3.67 12.60 -8.03
C ILE A 108 3.68 14.09 -8.34
N VAL A 109 3.58 14.95 -7.31
CA VAL A 109 3.59 16.41 -7.49
C VAL A 109 4.96 16.90 -7.95
N LEU A 110 6.06 16.35 -7.43
CA LEU A 110 7.41 16.67 -7.89
C LEU A 110 7.64 16.20 -9.35
N ALA A 111 7.00 15.11 -9.74
CA ALA A 111 7.04 14.58 -11.10
C ALA A 111 5.90 15.10 -12.00
N ALA A 112 5.16 16.13 -11.60
CA ALA A 112 3.91 16.54 -12.24
C ALA A 112 4.05 16.74 -13.76
N ASP A 113 5.09 17.45 -14.20
CA ASP A 113 5.32 17.72 -15.62
C ASP A 113 5.58 16.44 -16.42
N ARG A 114 6.35 15.50 -15.85
CA ARG A 114 6.63 14.19 -16.45
C ARG A 114 5.38 13.32 -16.49
N VAL A 115 4.61 13.32 -15.42
CA VAL A 115 3.35 12.59 -15.30
C VAL A 115 2.34 13.13 -16.34
N ALA A 116 2.23 14.46 -16.48
CA ALA A 116 1.35 15.10 -17.45
C ALA A 116 1.73 14.72 -18.90
N ALA A 117 3.01 14.84 -19.26
CA ALA A 117 3.51 14.43 -20.58
C ALA A 117 3.26 12.94 -20.87
N TRP A 118 3.47 12.08 -19.87
CA TRP A 118 3.19 10.64 -19.99
C TRP A 118 1.70 10.35 -20.18
N LEU A 119 0.82 11.00 -19.42
CA LEU A 119 -0.63 10.86 -19.56
C LEU A 119 -1.11 11.29 -20.94
N GLU A 120 -0.57 12.38 -21.47
CA GLU A 120 -0.90 12.87 -22.80
C GLU A 120 -0.46 11.89 -23.89
N SER A 121 0.73 11.29 -23.75
CA SER A 121 1.21 10.23 -24.66
C SER A 121 0.34 8.95 -24.63
N ARG A 122 -0.41 8.75 -23.55
CA ARG A 122 -1.29 7.59 -23.31
C ARG A 122 -2.78 7.91 -23.48
N ARG A 123 -3.14 9.10 -24.01
CA ARG A 123 -4.53 9.50 -24.31
C ARG A 123 -5.08 8.78 -25.56
N SER A 124 -5.04 7.45 -25.56
CA SER A 124 -5.69 6.63 -26.57
C SER A 124 -6.68 5.68 -25.88
N GLY A 125 -7.97 5.82 -26.19
CA GLY A 125 -9.04 4.96 -25.67
C GLY A 125 -10.01 5.65 -24.72
N GLU A 126 -11.03 4.91 -24.31
CA GLU A 126 -12.07 5.42 -23.41
C GLU A 126 -11.54 5.64 -21.97
N PRO A 127 -11.96 6.72 -21.29
CA PRO A 127 -11.60 6.93 -19.90
C PRO A 127 -12.13 5.80 -19.01
N SER A 128 -11.31 5.30 -18.10
CA SER A 128 -11.71 4.29 -17.11
C SER A 128 -12.88 4.78 -16.23
N LYS A 129 -13.68 3.86 -15.67
CA LYS A 129 -14.78 4.19 -14.74
C LYS A 129 -14.29 5.05 -13.57
N ARG A 130 -13.12 4.72 -13.02
CA ARG A 130 -12.45 5.47 -11.94
C ARG A 130 -12.15 6.92 -12.36
N ARG A 131 -11.57 7.11 -13.56
CA ARG A 131 -11.32 8.45 -14.12
C ARG A 131 -12.62 9.24 -14.35
N LYS A 132 -13.64 8.63 -14.95
CA LYS A 132 -14.97 9.26 -15.16
C LYS A 132 -15.58 9.72 -13.83
N ARG A 133 -15.43 8.92 -12.75
CA ARG A 133 -15.90 9.26 -11.40
C ARG A 133 -15.16 10.45 -10.80
N ALA A 134 -13.83 10.44 -10.84
CA ALA A 134 -13.03 11.56 -10.33
C ALA A 134 -13.29 12.88 -11.07
N VAL A 135 -13.42 12.85 -12.41
CA VAL A 135 -13.79 14.05 -13.20
C VAL A 135 -15.16 14.58 -12.77
N ARG A 136 -16.13 13.69 -12.52
CA ARG A 136 -17.46 14.11 -12.03
C ARG A 136 -17.39 14.78 -10.65
N ILE A 137 -16.58 14.24 -9.74
CA ILE A 137 -16.36 14.83 -8.41
C ILE A 137 -15.69 16.20 -8.56
N TRP A 138 -14.64 16.29 -9.37
CA TRP A 138 -13.94 17.53 -9.66
C TRP A 138 -14.87 18.61 -10.21
N ASN A 139 -15.70 18.29 -11.20
CA ASN A 139 -16.63 19.25 -11.81
C ASN A 139 -17.66 19.80 -10.81
N ARG A 140 -17.98 19.05 -9.75
CA ARG A 140 -18.99 19.45 -8.75
C ARG A 140 -18.39 20.12 -7.52
N TYR A 141 -17.24 19.65 -7.06
CA TYR A 141 -16.67 20.01 -5.76
C TYR A 141 -15.20 20.45 -5.81
N GLY A 142 -14.60 20.47 -7.01
CA GLY A 142 -13.20 20.84 -7.22
C GLY A 142 -12.20 19.92 -6.50
N LEU A 143 -11.03 20.49 -6.22
CA LEU A 143 -9.94 19.81 -5.52
C LEU A 143 -10.32 19.34 -4.10
N PRO A 144 -10.98 20.14 -3.23
CA PRO A 144 -11.31 19.69 -1.88
C PRO A 144 -12.22 18.46 -1.87
N GLY A 145 -13.27 18.45 -2.71
CA GLY A 145 -14.17 17.30 -2.78
C GLY A 145 -13.51 16.08 -3.41
N LEU A 146 -12.63 16.28 -4.41
CA LEU A 146 -11.85 15.19 -4.97
C LEU A 146 -10.92 14.59 -3.92
N ALA A 147 -10.21 15.41 -3.15
CA ALA A 147 -9.33 14.96 -2.09
C ALA A 147 -10.09 14.21 -0.99
N LEU A 148 -11.17 14.78 -0.45
CA LEU A 148 -11.97 14.18 0.62
C LEU A 148 -12.65 12.86 0.22
N LEU A 149 -13.14 12.74 -1.01
CA LEU A 149 -13.80 11.52 -1.47
C LEU A 149 -12.81 10.50 -2.06
N SER A 150 -11.58 10.89 -2.35
CA SER A 150 -10.63 10.00 -3.02
C SER A 150 -10.36 8.68 -2.30
N PRO A 151 -10.20 8.60 -0.95
CA PRO A 151 -9.87 7.36 -0.26
C PRO A 151 -10.93 6.28 -0.35
N VAL A 152 -12.19 6.63 -0.65
CA VAL A 152 -13.29 5.65 -0.73
C VAL A 152 -13.72 5.41 -2.18
N THR A 153 -13.33 6.28 -3.12
CA THR A 153 -13.91 6.28 -4.46
C THR A 153 -12.97 5.88 -5.57
N THR A 154 -11.80 6.49 -5.62
CA THR A 154 -10.92 6.48 -6.79
C THR A 154 -9.50 6.06 -6.43
N GLY A 155 -9.16 6.14 -5.14
CA GLY A 155 -7.82 6.04 -4.60
C GLY A 155 -7.14 7.40 -4.59
N VAL A 156 -6.37 7.64 -3.53
CA VAL A 156 -5.70 8.92 -3.26
C VAL A 156 -4.64 9.25 -4.32
N HIS A 157 -3.90 8.24 -4.80
CA HIS A 157 -2.87 8.40 -5.81
C HIS A 157 -3.44 8.83 -7.17
N LEU A 158 -4.49 8.15 -7.63
CA LEU A 158 -5.15 8.48 -8.89
C LEU A 158 -5.85 9.85 -8.82
N ALA A 159 -6.43 10.20 -7.67
CA ALA A 159 -7.00 11.52 -7.45
C ALA A 159 -5.95 12.63 -7.52
N ALA A 160 -4.75 12.45 -6.96
CA ALA A 160 -3.66 13.42 -7.06
C ALA A 160 -3.21 13.63 -8.51
N VAL A 161 -3.00 12.53 -9.25
CA VAL A 161 -2.66 12.60 -10.69
C VAL A 161 -3.75 13.34 -11.47
N LEU A 162 -5.02 13.01 -11.22
CA LEU A 162 -6.12 13.64 -11.93
C LEU A 162 -6.28 15.12 -11.57
N ALA A 163 -6.14 15.48 -10.30
CA ALA A 163 -6.15 16.87 -9.86
C ALA A 163 -5.12 17.71 -10.64
N LEU A 164 -3.86 17.25 -10.70
CA LEU A 164 -2.80 17.93 -11.45
C LEU A 164 -3.12 17.99 -12.95
N SER A 165 -3.61 16.90 -13.54
CA SER A 165 -3.99 16.85 -14.97
C SER A 165 -5.17 17.78 -15.33
N LEU A 166 -6.01 18.10 -14.34
CA LEU A 166 -7.14 19.02 -14.46
C LEU A 166 -6.76 20.47 -14.12
N GLY A 167 -5.47 20.73 -13.88
CA GLY A 167 -4.93 22.08 -13.66
C GLY A 167 -4.81 22.50 -12.19
N ALA A 168 -4.93 21.59 -11.22
CA ALA A 168 -4.66 21.92 -9.82
C ALA A 168 -3.20 22.33 -9.62
N ARG A 169 -2.99 23.35 -8.78
CA ARG A 169 -1.63 23.76 -8.36
C ARG A 169 -1.04 22.70 -7.44
N GLY A 170 0.22 22.32 -7.66
CA GLY A 170 0.90 21.27 -6.87
C GLY A 170 0.82 21.48 -5.36
N ARG A 171 1.07 22.70 -4.87
CA ARG A 171 0.97 23.04 -3.44
C ARG A 171 -0.43 22.84 -2.86
N ASP A 172 -1.47 23.19 -3.61
CA ASP A 172 -2.86 23.04 -3.17
C ASP A 172 -3.23 21.55 -3.16
N THR A 173 -2.78 20.80 -4.17
CA THR A 173 -2.93 19.34 -4.24
C THR A 173 -2.29 18.68 -3.02
N LEU A 174 -1.06 19.05 -2.66
CA LEU A 174 -0.40 18.52 -1.47
C LEU A 174 -1.19 18.83 -0.19
N ALA A 175 -1.60 20.08 0.01
CA ALA A 175 -2.33 20.48 1.20
C ALA A 175 -3.66 19.71 1.35
N TRP A 176 -4.49 19.70 0.30
CA TRP A 176 -5.81 19.05 0.34
C TRP A 176 -5.72 17.53 0.44
N MET A 177 -4.81 16.90 -0.30
CA MET A 177 -4.64 15.45 -0.25
C MET A 177 -4.09 15.02 1.12
N THR A 178 -3.07 15.72 1.64
CA THR A 178 -2.50 15.41 2.96
C THR A 178 -3.54 15.57 4.06
N GLY A 179 -4.31 16.67 4.05
CA GLY A 179 -5.38 16.90 5.03
C GLY A 179 -6.48 15.84 4.95
N SER A 180 -6.88 15.45 3.74
CA SER A 180 -7.86 14.37 3.55
C SER A 180 -7.36 13.04 4.10
N ILE A 181 -6.12 12.64 3.77
CA ILE A 181 -5.55 11.39 4.25
C ILE A 181 -5.41 11.41 5.77
N ALA A 182 -4.95 12.52 6.37
CA ALA A 182 -4.87 12.67 7.82
C ALA A 182 -6.23 12.47 8.48
N LEU A 183 -7.27 13.13 7.95
CA LEU A 183 -8.63 13.01 8.45
C LEU A 183 -9.12 11.56 8.38
N TRP A 184 -9.01 10.92 7.22
CA TRP A 184 -9.47 9.54 7.05
C TRP A 184 -8.67 8.55 7.88
N THR A 185 -7.34 8.70 7.97
CA THR A 185 -6.51 7.89 8.85
C THR A 185 -6.99 8.00 10.30
N ALA A 186 -7.23 9.22 10.80
CA ALA A 186 -7.72 9.43 12.16
C ALA A 186 -9.10 8.78 12.38
N LEU A 187 -10.04 8.99 11.44
CA LEU A 187 -11.39 8.41 11.51
C LEU A 187 -11.36 6.89 11.53
N ILE A 188 -10.61 6.26 10.62
CA ILE A 188 -10.54 4.80 10.49
C ILE A 188 -9.84 4.19 11.71
N THR A 189 -8.77 4.82 12.19
CA THR A 189 -8.06 4.40 13.41
C THR A 189 -8.99 4.43 14.60
N LEU A 190 -9.73 5.53 14.79
CA LEU A 190 -10.71 5.65 15.88
C LEU A 190 -11.77 4.56 15.80
N VAL A 191 -12.37 4.36 14.63
CA VAL A 191 -13.38 3.32 14.40
C VAL A 191 -12.82 1.92 14.69
N SER A 192 -11.57 1.67 14.32
CA SER A 192 -10.91 0.37 14.47
C SER A 192 -10.55 0.08 15.93
N VAL A 193 -10.08 1.08 16.68
CA VAL A 193 -9.84 0.96 18.13
C VAL A 193 -11.14 0.71 18.89
N VAL A 194 -12.18 1.50 18.60
CA VAL A 194 -13.52 1.30 19.21
C VAL A 194 -14.06 -0.08 18.85
N GLY A 195 -13.96 -0.49 17.58
CA GLY A 195 -14.41 -1.80 17.12
C GLY A 195 -13.70 -2.95 17.82
N ARG A 196 -12.38 -2.86 18.00
CA ARG A 196 -11.61 -3.86 18.75
C ARG A 196 -12.06 -3.96 20.21
N SER A 197 -12.20 -2.81 20.89
CA SER A 197 -12.63 -2.80 22.30
C SER A 197 -14.04 -3.38 22.50
N ALA A 198 -14.94 -3.21 21.52
CA ALA A 198 -16.27 -3.80 21.57
C ALA A 198 -16.25 -5.32 21.42
N ILE A 199 -15.31 -5.87 20.63
CA ILE A 199 -15.16 -7.32 20.48
C ILE A 199 -14.55 -7.93 21.76
N GLU A 200 -13.50 -7.32 22.31
CA GLU A 200 -12.86 -7.77 23.55
C GLU A 200 -13.77 -7.63 24.79
N GLY A 201 -14.76 -6.74 24.77
CA GLY A 201 -15.74 -6.61 25.87
C GLY A 201 -16.91 -7.59 25.80
N VAL A 202 -17.07 -8.31 24.68
CA VAL A 202 -18.17 -9.26 24.44
C VAL A 202 -17.74 -10.73 24.65
N PHE A 203 -16.44 -11.01 24.60
CA PHE A 203 -15.85 -12.35 24.78
C PHE A 203 -14.90 -12.36 25.98
#